data_AF-A0A7W0WG54-F1
#
_entry.id   AF-A0A7W0WG54-F1
#
_cell.length_a   1.000
_cell.length_b   1.000
_cell.length_c   1.000
_cell.angle_alpha   90.00
_cell.angle_beta   90.00
_cell.angle_gamma   90.00
#
_symmetry.space_group_name_H-M   'P 1'
#
loop_
_entity.id
_entity.type
_entity.pdbx_description
1 polymer ?
#
loop_
_entity_poly.entity_id
_entity_poly.type
_entity_poly.pdbx_seq_one_letter_code
_entity_poly.pdbx_strand_id
1 'polypeptide(L)'
;MGNLFDRFDRVDTALNRWLVANSIAILRVSLGLVFLAFGALKFFPGMSPIEGLATRTTEALTLGLVPAGAGLAATAALECAIGLCFVTGRFLRVGVWLMGAQMLGAMSPLVLFPGEMFSGPFRAPTLEAQYIIKDVILVAAAAVIAATWTGARIVAEPRSLKSTLRAREAPHVADPRRPEMQPSSRR
;
A
#
# COMPACT_ATOMS: atom_id res chain seq x y z
N MET A 1 -0.89 41.71 2.97
CA MET A 1 -0.94 40.34 2.40
C MET A 1 0.33 39.50 2.61
N GLY A 2 1.56 40.05 2.62
CA GLY A 2 2.79 39.25 2.80
C GLY A 2 2.88 38.42 4.10
N ASN A 3 2.43 38.97 5.22
CA ASN A 3 2.55 38.32 6.54
C ASN A 3 1.73 37.02 6.68
N LEU A 4 0.66 36.85 5.89
CA LEU A 4 -0.16 35.63 5.90
C LEU A 4 0.51 34.51 5.07
N PHE A 5 1.02 34.85 3.88
CA PHE A 5 1.74 33.91 3.03
C PHE A 5 3.03 33.43 3.70
N ASP A 6 3.78 34.31 4.37
CA ASP A 6 5.02 33.92 5.04
C ASP A 6 4.76 33.10 6.32
N ARG A 7 3.58 33.25 6.95
CA ARG A 7 3.13 32.36 8.04
C ARG A 7 2.71 31.00 7.49
N PHE A 8 1.99 30.97 6.38
CA PHE A 8 1.57 29.74 5.71
C PHE A 8 2.78 28.93 5.23
N ASP A 9 3.73 29.56 4.53
CA ASP A 9 4.96 28.89 4.04
C ASP A 9 5.77 28.30 5.21
N ARG A 10 5.80 28.95 6.38
CA ARG A 10 6.46 28.40 7.58
C ARG A 10 5.76 27.17 8.13
N VAL A 11 4.43 27.20 8.23
CA VAL A 11 3.63 26.06 8.70
C VAL A 11 3.75 24.90 7.72
N ASP A 12 3.65 25.17 6.43
CA ASP A 12 3.79 24.17 5.37
C ASP A 12 5.17 23.52 5.39
N THR A 13 6.24 24.32 5.52
CA THR A 13 7.61 23.79 5.63
C THR A 13 7.82 22.97 6.91
N ALA A 14 7.19 23.35 8.03
CA ALA A 14 7.26 22.60 9.28
C ALA A 14 6.51 21.27 9.18
N LEU A 15 5.30 21.30 8.61
CA LEU A 15 4.48 20.11 8.39
C LEU A 15 5.17 19.14 7.43
N ASN A 16 5.69 19.63 6.31
CA ASN A 16 6.41 18.81 5.34
C ASN A 16 7.63 18.14 5.98
N ARG A 17 8.43 18.87 6.78
CA ARG A 17 9.55 18.29 7.52
C ARG A 17 9.11 17.19 8.48
N TRP A 18 8.00 17.39 9.19
CA TRP A 18 7.45 16.37 10.09
C TRP A 18 6.95 15.14 9.32
N LEU A 19 6.26 15.34 8.20
CA LEU A 19 5.77 14.26 7.33
C LEU A 19 6.92 13.45 6.74
N VAL A 20 7.96 14.10 6.23
CA VAL A 20 9.14 13.39 5.70
C VAL A 20 9.83 12.55 6.78
N ALA A 21 9.90 13.06 8.01
CA ALA A 21 10.53 12.34 9.12
C ALA A 21 9.68 11.16 9.64
N ASN A 22 8.35 11.27 9.66
CA ASN A 22 7.48 10.34 10.38
C ASN A 22 6.58 9.47 9.49
N SER A 23 6.29 9.84 8.24
CA SER A 23 5.33 9.15 7.37
C SER A 23 5.60 7.66 7.21
N ILE A 24 6.86 7.28 6.99
CA ILE A 24 7.27 5.89 6.83
C ILE A 24 7.08 5.11 8.14
N ALA A 25 7.43 5.71 9.27
CA ALA A 25 7.27 5.07 10.57
C ALA A 25 5.79 4.87 10.90
N ILE A 26 4.95 5.88 10.63
CA ILE A 26 3.49 5.81 10.78
C ILE A 26 2.94 4.71 9.87
N LEU A 27 3.32 4.69 8.58
CA LEU A 27 2.87 3.68 7.61
C LEU A 27 3.20 2.27 8.09
N ARG A 28 4.44 2.07 8.56
CA ARG A 28 4.92 0.79 9.11
C ARG A 28 4.11 0.35 10.32
N VAL A 29 3.91 1.22 11.30
CA VAL A 29 3.19 0.88 12.53
C VAL A 29 1.71 0.63 12.22
N SER A 30 1.07 1.48 11.42
CA SER A 30 -0.33 1.29 10.99
C SER A 30 -0.51 -0.04 10.26
N LEU A 31 0.39 -0.39 9.34
CA LEU A 31 0.37 -1.68 8.65
C LEU A 31 0.47 -2.84 9.65
N GLY A 32 1.40 -2.76 10.59
CA GLY A 32 1.57 -3.79 11.62
C GLY A 32 0.35 -3.94 12.55
N LEU A 33 -0.27 -2.83 12.94
CA LEU A 33 -1.48 -2.85 13.77
C LEU A 33 -2.68 -3.46 13.04
N VAL A 34 -2.83 -3.19 11.74
CA VAL A 34 -3.88 -3.79 10.91
C VAL A 34 -3.72 -5.32 10.86
N PHE A 35 -2.50 -5.81 10.62
CA PHE A 35 -2.20 -7.24 10.64
C PHE A 35 -2.42 -7.87 12.02
N LEU A 36 -2.05 -7.19 13.11
CA LEU A 36 -2.29 -7.69 14.46
C LEU A 36 -3.78 -7.76 14.79
N ALA A 37 -4.54 -6.73 14.44
CA ALA A 37 -5.98 -6.71 14.69
C ALA A 37 -6.67 -7.83 13.90
N PHE A 38 -6.40 -7.97 12.61
CA PHE A 38 -7.01 -9.02 11.80
C PHE A 38 -6.57 -10.43 12.19
N GLY A 39 -5.29 -10.62 12.54
CA GLY A 39 -4.79 -11.90 13.05
C GLY A 39 -5.42 -12.25 14.40
N ALA A 40 -5.52 -11.29 15.32
CA ALA A 40 -6.14 -11.50 16.62
C ALA A 40 -7.63 -11.85 16.50
N LEU A 41 -8.36 -11.20 15.59
CA LEU A 41 -9.78 -11.47 15.36
C LEU A 41 -10.03 -12.91 14.88
N LYS A 42 -9.09 -13.52 14.14
CA LYS A 42 -9.23 -14.89 13.63
C LYS A 42 -9.15 -15.99 14.70
N PHE A 43 -8.68 -15.66 15.91
CA PHE A 43 -8.76 -16.60 17.04
C PHE A 43 -10.18 -16.69 17.63
N PHE A 44 -11.08 -15.76 17.28
CA PHE A 44 -12.45 -15.73 17.77
C PHE A 44 -13.42 -16.21 16.67
N PRO A 45 -13.99 -17.41 16.77
CA PRO A 45 -14.87 -17.98 15.75
C PRO A 45 -16.16 -17.16 15.59
N GLY A 46 -16.64 -17.00 14.36
CA GLY A 46 -17.92 -16.34 14.03
C GLY A 46 -17.88 -14.81 13.97
N MET A 47 -16.70 -14.20 14.15
CA MET A 47 -16.54 -12.73 14.17
C MET A 47 -16.25 -12.12 12.79
N SER A 48 -15.81 -12.92 11.80
CA SER A 48 -15.39 -12.43 10.49
C SER A 48 -16.41 -12.79 9.39
N PRO A 49 -16.94 -11.80 8.64
CA PRO A 49 -17.83 -12.06 7.50
C PRO A 49 -17.22 -12.97 6.42
N ILE A 50 -15.89 -13.05 6.36
CA ILE A 50 -15.13 -13.73 5.30
C ILE A 50 -14.62 -15.11 5.77
N GLU A 51 -14.88 -15.51 7.02
CA GLU A 51 -14.36 -16.77 7.60
C GLU A 51 -14.70 -18.01 6.74
N GLY A 52 -15.94 -18.10 6.25
CA GLY A 52 -16.36 -19.20 5.38
C GLY A 52 -15.64 -19.21 4.02
N LEU A 53 -15.30 -18.04 3.47
CA LEU A 53 -14.50 -17.94 2.25
C LEU A 53 -13.03 -18.31 2.52
N ALA A 54 -12.44 -17.80 3.60
CA ALA A 54 -11.06 -18.09 3.99
C ALA A 54 -10.85 -19.59 4.23
N THR A 55 -11.83 -20.27 4.84
CA THR A 55 -11.79 -21.71 5.08
C THR A 55 -11.73 -22.51 3.77
N ARG A 56 -12.69 -22.29 2.86
CA ARG A 56 -12.73 -22.97 1.55
C ARG A 56 -11.50 -22.69 0.69
N THR A 57 -10.97 -21.48 0.78
CA THR A 57 -9.72 -21.10 0.10
C THR A 57 -8.54 -21.86 0.66
N THR A 58 -8.46 -21.98 1.97
CA THR A 58 -7.38 -22.72 2.63
C THR A 58 -7.45 -24.21 2.27
N GLU A 59 -8.64 -24.79 2.25
CA GLU A 59 -8.84 -26.17 1.77
C GLU A 59 -8.43 -26.33 0.30
N ALA A 60 -8.83 -25.41 -0.58
CA ALA A 60 -8.46 -25.45 -1.99
C ALA A 60 -6.94 -25.33 -2.20
N LEU A 61 -6.27 -24.42 -1.49
CA LEU A 61 -4.82 -24.23 -1.56
C LEU A 61 -4.02 -25.37 -0.95
N THR A 62 -4.57 -26.05 0.07
CA THR A 62 -3.92 -27.17 0.75
C THR A 62 -4.35 -28.53 0.19
N LEU A 63 -5.13 -28.54 -0.90
CA LEU A 63 -5.71 -29.75 -1.51
C LEU A 63 -6.50 -30.60 -0.49
N GLY A 64 -7.09 -29.96 0.50
CA GLY A 64 -7.84 -30.59 1.59
C GLY A 64 -6.98 -31.30 2.65
N LEU A 65 -5.65 -31.17 2.60
CA LEU A 65 -4.74 -31.84 3.55
C LEU A 65 -4.71 -31.18 4.93
N VAL A 66 -5.03 -29.88 5.02
CA VAL A 66 -5.02 -29.13 6.28
C VAL A 66 -6.46 -28.93 6.76
N PRO A 67 -6.82 -29.38 7.97
CA PRO A 67 -8.12 -29.10 8.54
C PRO A 67 -8.39 -27.59 8.61
N ALA A 68 -9.60 -27.19 8.26
CA ALA A 68 -10.07 -25.79 8.28
C ALA A 68 -9.60 -24.99 9.50
N GLY A 69 -9.81 -25.52 10.71
CA GLY A 69 -9.43 -24.85 11.95
C GLY A 69 -7.91 -24.69 12.14
N ALA A 70 -7.11 -25.65 11.68
CA ALA A 70 -5.65 -25.56 11.72
C ALA A 70 -5.13 -24.52 10.71
N GLY A 71 -5.74 -24.45 9.53
CA GLY A 71 -5.44 -23.43 8.52
C GLY A 71 -5.78 -22.00 8.98
N LEU A 72 -6.93 -21.84 9.63
CA LEU A 72 -7.35 -20.55 10.20
C LEU A 72 -6.42 -20.12 11.35
N ALA A 73 -6.05 -21.05 12.24
CA ALA A 73 -5.11 -20.76 13.33
C ALA A 73 -3.69 -20.44 12.81
N ALA A 74 -3.22 -21.13 11.78
CA ALA A 74 -1.93 -20.88 11.17
C ALA A 74 -1.88 -19.50 10.49
N THR A 75 -2.93 -19.12 9.76
CA THR A 75 -3.04 -17.79 9.15
C THR A 75 -3.15 -16.69 10.20
N ALA A 76 -3.90 -16.91 11.29
CA ALA A 76 -3.97 -15.98 12.42
C ALA A 76 -2.59 -15.76 13.06
N ALA A 77 -1.86 -16.84 13.35
CA ALA A 77 -0.51 -16.77 13.91
C ALA A 77 0.48 -16.06 12.98
N LEU A 78 0.41 -16.35 11.67
CA LEU A 78 1.23 -15.71 10.65
C LEU A 78 0.96 -14.19 10.58
N GLU A 79 -0.30 -13.77 10.60
CA GLU A 79 -0.68 -12.36 10.60
C GLU A 79 -0.21 -11.62 11.85
N CYS A 80 -0.34 -12.24 13.03
CA CYS A 80 0.19 -11.68 14.25
C CYS A 80 1.73 -11.57 14.21
N ALA A 81 2.43 -12.57 13.67
CA ALA A 81 3.89 -12.53 13.52
C ALA A 81 4.34 -11.41 12.56
N ILE A 82 3.67 -11.27 11.42
CA ILE A 82 3.89 -10.17 10.46
C ILE A 82 3.66 -8.83 11.15
N GLY A 83 2.53 -8.68 11.83
CA GLY A 83 2.16 -7.46 12.52
C GLY A 83 3.15 -7.08 13.62
N LEU A 84 3.64 -8.04 14.41
CA LEU A 84 4.71 -7.83 15.39
C LEU A 84 6.01 -7.36 14.73
N CYS A 85 6.42 -7.96 13.61
CA CYS A 85 7.62 -7.53 12.87
C CYS A 85 7.48 -6.07 12.43
N PHE A 86 6.32 -5.70 11.87
CA PHE A 86 6.06 -4.33 11.44
C PHE A 86 5.97 -3.35 12.59
N VAL A 87 5.27 -3.64 13.69
CA VAL A 87 5.16 -2.72 14.84
C VAL A 87 6.51 -2.53 15.54
N THR A 88 7.20 -3.62 15.86
CA THR A 88 8.51 -3.56 16.56
C THR A 88 9.64 -3.03 15.68
N GLY A 89 9.50 -3.13 14.36
CA GLY A 89 10.58 -2.79 13.43
C GLY A 89 11.70 -3.83 13.40
N ARG A 90 11.51 -4.97 14.07
CA ARG A 90 12.45 -6.10 14.11
C ARG A 90 12.15 -7.05 12.95
N PHE A 91 13.19 -7.61 12.33
CA PHE A 91 13.07 -8.57 11.23
C PHE A 91 12.16 -8.12 10.07
N LEU A 92 12.13 -6.81 9.75
CA LEU A 92 11.27 -6.25 8.71
C LEU A 92 11.41 -6.97 7.35
N ARG A 93 12.63 -7.42 7.02
CA ARG A 93 12.88 -8.24 5.82
C ARG A 93 12.02 -9.50 5.78
N VAL A 94 12.02 -10.24 6.88
CA VAL A 94 11.21 -11.45 7.03
C VAL A 94 9.73 -11.07 7.03
N GLY A 95 9.34 -10.03 7.76
CA GLY A 95 7.95 -9.56 7.85
C GLY A 95 7.33 -9.22 6.48
N VAL A 96 8.04 -8.53 5.60
CA VAL A 96 7.56 -8.23 4.24
C VAL A 96 7.50 -9.48 3.36
N TRP A 97 8.48 -10.38 3.43
CA TRP A 97 8.43 -11.62 2.66
C TRP A 97 7.26 -12.51 3.09
N LEU A 98 7.06 -12.66 4.40
CA LEU A 98 5.91 -13.36 4.97
C LEU A 98 4.60 -12.69 4.56
N MET A 99 4.55 -11.36 4.63
CA MET A 99 3.39 -10.60 4.16
C MET A 99 3.12 -10.83 2.67
N GLY A 100 4.13 -10.80 1.81
CA GLY A 100 3.97 -11.06 0.38
C GLY A 100 3.37 -12.45 0.12
N ALA A 101 3.90 -13.48 0.79
CA ALA A 101 3.35 -14.83 0.72
C ALA A 101 1.90 -14.91 1.22
N GLN A 102 1.60 -14.28 2.36
CA GLN A 102 0.25 -14.23 2.93
C GLN A 102 -0.73 -13.51 2.00
N MET A 103 -0.33 -12.41 1.36
CA MET A 103 -1.18 -11.66 0.42
C MET A 103 -1.50 -12.48 -0.83
N LEU A 104 -0.57 -13.28 -1.35
CA LEU A 104 -0.87 -14.21 -2.44
C LEU A 104 -1.93 -15.24 -2.03
N GLY A 105 -1.84 -15.77 -0.80
CA GLY A 105 -2.85 -16.66 -0.26
C GLY A 105 -4.21 -15.99 -0.09
N ALA A 106 -4.24 -14.79 0.50
CA ALA A 106 -5.46 -14.02 0.75
C ALA A 106 -6.16 -13.54 -0.52
N MET A 107 -5.41 -13.25 -1.59
CA MET A 107 -5.95 -12.81 -2.88
C MET A 107 -6.31 -13.96 -3.83
N SER A 108 -5.92 -15.19 -3.50
CA SER A 108 -6.21 -16.37 -4.31
C SER A 108 -7.72 -16.62 -4.61
N PRO A 109 -8.70 -16.27 -3.75
CA PRO A 109 -10.13 -16.43 -4.05
C PRO A 109 -10.59 -15.67 -5.30
N LEU A 110 -9.92 -14.56 -5.65
CA LEU A 110 -10.24 -13.79 -6.85
C LEU A 110 -10.05 -14.60 -8.13
N VAL A 111 -9.11 -15.56 -8.10
CA VAL A 111 -8.78 -16.43 -9.24
C VAL A 111 -9.46 -17.80 -9.10
N LEU A 112 -9.54 -18.33 -7.87
CA LEU A 112 -10.13 -19.66 -7.61
C LEU A 112 -11.66 -19.64 -7.65
N PHE A 113 -12.30 -18.57 -7.20
CA PHE A 113 -13.75 -18.46 -7.08
C PHE A 113 -14.30 -17.17 -7.74
N PRO A 114 -13.99 -16.89 -9.02
CA PRO A 114 -14.38 -15.63 -9.67
C PRO A 114 -15.91 -15.47 -9.75
N GLY A 115 -16.67 -16.58 -9.83
CA GLY A 115 -18.13 -16.55 -9.83
C GLY A 115 -18.75 -16.10 -8.51
N GLU A 116 -18.08 -16.37 -7.38
CA GLU A 116 -18.52 -15.88 -6.06
C GLU A 116 -18.06 -14.44 -5.83
N MET A 117 -16.87 -14.08 -6.31
CA MET A 117 -16.30 -12.73 -6.14
C MET A 117 -16.96 -11.66 -7.03
N PHE A 118 -17.43 -12.04 -8.22
CA PHE A 118 -18.01 -11.13 -9.21
C PHE A 118 -19.41 -11.60 -9.60
N SER A 119 -20.34 -11.52 -8.66
CA SER A 119 -21.71 -12.00 -8.84
C SER A 119 -22.67 -10.91 -9.33
N GLY A 120 -23.85 -11.33 -9.80
CA GLY A 120 -24.93 -10.44 -10.24
C GLY A 120 -24.89 -10.02 -11.73
N PRO A 121 -25.92 -9.29 -12.19
CA PRO A 121 -26.14 -9.00 -13.62
C PRO A 121 -25.05 -8.14 -14.28
N PHE A 122 -24.22 -7.47 -13.49
CA PHE A 122 -23.10 -6.64 -13.98
C PHE A 122 -21.71 -7.19 -13.63
N ARG A 123 -21.62 -8.41 -13.06
CA ARG A 123 -20.37 -8.96 -12.51
C ARG A 123 -19.68 -7.98 -11.54
N ALA A 124 -20.49 -7.33 -10.69
CA ALA A 124 -19.97 -6.38 -9.73
C ALA A 124 -19.22 -7.11 -8.61
N PRO A 125 -18.14 -6.52 -8.05
CA PRO A 125 -17.42 -7.13 -6.94
C PRO A 125 -18.32 -7.20 -5.70
N THR A 126 -18.45 -8.39 -5.13
CA THR A 126 -19.17 -8.58 -3.86
C THR A 126 -18.45 -7.87 -2.71
N LEU A 127 -19.07 -7.83 -1.53
CA LEU A 127 -18.42 -7.24 -0.35
C LEU A 127 -17.10 -7.95 -0.06
N GLU A 128 -17.07 -9.28 -0.12
CA GLU A 128 -15.87 -10.09 0.09
C GLU A 128 -14.78 -9.74 -0.93
N ALA A 129 -15.14 -9.61 -2.22
CA ALA A 129 -14.20 -9.21 -3.25
C ALA A 129 -13.65 -7.79 -3.01
N GLN A 130 -14.48 -6.84 -2.58
CA GLN A 130 -14.05 -5.49 -2.22
C GLN A 130 -13.06 -5.51 -1.04
N TYR A 131 -13.32 -6.36 -0.04
CA TYR A 131 -12.45 -6.55 1.11
C TYR A 131 -11.07 -7.13 0.72
N ILE A 132 -10.99 -7.98 -0.29
CA ILE A 132 -9.72 -8.53 -0.78
C ILE A 132 -9.01 -7.53 -1.69
N ILE A 133 -9.74 -6.86 -2.59
CA ILE A 133 -9.15 -5.92 -3.57
C ILE A 133 -8.47 -4.74 -2.87
N LYS A 134 -9.00 -4.24 -1.75
CA LYS A 134 -8.36 -3.14 -1.01
C LYS A 134 -6.99 -3.51 -0.44
N ASP A 135 -6.67 -4.80 -0.26
CA ASP A 135 -5.39 -5.25 0.30
C ASP A 135 -4.20 -4.93 -0.62
N VAL A 136 -4.45 -4.58 -1.89
CA VAL A 136 -3.46 -3.99 -2.79
C VAL A 136 -2.81 -2.74 -2.16
N ILE A 137 -3.54 -1.97 -1.36
CA ILE A 137 -3.01 -0.82 -0.62
C ILE A 137 -1.96 -1.26 0.40
N LEU A 138 -2.20 -2.39 1.09
CA LEU A 138 -1.25 -2.95 2.05
C LEU A 138 0.02 -3.42 1.33
N VAL A 139 -0.14 -4.09 0.17
CA VAL A 139 1.01 -4.51 -0.66
C VAL A 139 1.84 -3.30 -1.10
N ALA A 140 1.19 -2.23 -1.55
CA ALA A 140 1.87 -0.98 -1.90
C ALA A 140 2.61 -0.37 -0.70
N ALA A 141 1.99 -0.36 0.48
CA ALA A 141 2.62 0.12 1.72
C ALA A 141 3.86 -0.72 2.09
N ALA A 142 3.78 -2.04 1.95
CA ALA A 142 4.90 -2.94 2.20
C ALA A 142 6.05 -2.71 1.21
N ALA A 143 5.75 -2.44 -0.06
CA ALA A 143 6.75 -2.10 -1.07
C ALA A 143 7.48 -0.79 -0.72
N VAL A 144 6.76 0.23 -0.25
CA VAL A 144 7.36 1.48 0.25
C VAL A 144 8.29 1.21 1.43
N ILE A 145 7.86 0.39 2.39
CA ILE A 145 8.68 0.01 3.55
C ILE A 145 9.92 -0.77 3.10
N ALA A 146 9.79 -1.70 2.16
CA ALA A 146 10.89 -2.49 1.63
C ALA A 146 11.93 -1.63 0.89
N ALA A 147 11.48 -0.63 0.14
CA ALA A 147 12.36 0.32 -0.55
C ALA A 147 13.25 1.11 0.42
N THR A 148 12.84 1.32 1.67
CA THR A 148 13.68 2.01 2.65
C THR A 148 14.95 1.24 3.03
N TRP A 149 14.97 -0.09 2.81
CA TRP A 149 16.13 -0.92 3.11
C TRP A 149 17.29 -0.73 2.14
N THR A 150 17.01 -0.33 0.90
CA THR A 150 18.04 -0.01 -0.10
C THR A 150 18.57 1.41 0.05
N GLY A 151 18.16 2.13 1.11
CA GLY A 151 18.59 3.50 1.37
C GLY A 151 17.67 4.56 0.76
N ALA A 152 16.54 4.19 0.15
CA ALA A 152 15.58 5.17 -0.32
C ALA A 152 15.07 6.04 0.84
N ARG A 153 15.05 7.36 0.65
CA ARG A 153 14.56 8.34 1.62
C ARG A 153 13.63 9.31 0.93
N ILE A 154 12.58 9.72 1.64
CA ILE A 154 11.75 10.83 1.20
C ILE A 154 12.58 12.10 1.40
N VAL A 155 12.74 12.90 0.35
CA VAL A 155 13.46 14.17 0.40
C VAL A 155 12.44 15.29 0.22
N ALA A 156 12.35 16.19 1.20
CA ALA A 156 11.60 17.43 1.05
C ALA A 156 12.49 18.46 0.35
N GLU A 157 12.18 18.80 -0.90
CA GLU A 157 12.62 20.08 -1.47
C GLU A 157 11.66 21.18 -1.01
N PRO A 158 12.13 22.19 -0.26
CA PRO A 158 11.28 23.33 0.09
C PRO A 158 10.95 24.11 -1.20
N ARG A 159 9.73 24.00 -1.69
CA ARG A 159 9.21 24.88 -2.75
C ARG A 159 8.23 25.85 -2.12
N SER A 160 8.55 27.15 -2.17
CA SER A 160 7.63 28.21 -1.72
C SER A 160 6.36 28.18 -2.58
N LEU A 161 5.20 28.45 -1.98
CA LEU A 161 3.92 28.55 -2.69
C LEU A 161 3.97 29.59 -3.84
N LYS A 162 4.73 30.67 -3.64
CA LYS A 162 4.94 31.69 -4.70
C LYS A 162 5.67 31.10 -5.92
N SER A 163 6.59 30.16 -5.70
CA SER A 163 7.33 29.50 -6.79
C SER A 163 6.48 28.48 -7.55
N THR A 164 5.58 27.76 -6.87
CA THR A 164 4.67 26.80 -7.51
C THR A 164 3.56 27.49 -8.30
N LEU A 165 3.05 28.62 -7.80
CA LEU A 165 2.07 29.44 -8.51
C LEU A 165 2.68 30.10 -9.74
N ARG A 166 3.88 30.70 -9.63
CA ARG A 166 4.60 31.27 -10.79
C ARG A 166 4.99 30.24 -11.84
N ALA A 167 5.36 29.02 -11.43
CA ALA A 167 5.67 27.93 -12.34
C ALA A 167 4.42 27.40 -13.08
N ARG A 168 3.22 27.57 -12.52
CA ARG A 168 1.96 27.27 -13.21
C ARG A 168 1.51 28.39 -14.15
N GLU A 169 1.86 29.65 -13.85
CA GLU A 169 1.51 30.81 -14.68
C GLU A 169 2.41 31.00 -15.90
N ALA A 170 3.64 30.48 -15.92
CA ALA A 170 4.47 30.47 -17.11
C ALA A 170 3.93 29.39 -18.08
N PRO A 171 3.21 29.75 -19.16
CA PRO A 171 2.87 28.77 -20.18
C PRO A 171 4.19 28.33 -20.81
N HIS A 172 4.24 27.09 -21.30
CA HIS A 172 5.30 26.62 -22.17
C HIS A 172 5.24 27.42 -23.49
N VAL A 173 5.71 28.67 -23.48
CA VAL A 173 5.94 29.43 -24.69
C VAL A 173 7.15 28.78 -25.32
N ALA A 174 6.92 28.00 -26.38
CA ALA A 174 7.99 27.54 -27.25
C ALA A 174 8.80 28.77 -27.68
N ASP A 175 10.09 28.76 -27.38
CA ASP A 175 11.00 29.86 -27.70
C ASP A 175 11.05 30.05 -29.23
N PRO A 176 10.53 31.16 -29.78
CA PRO A 176 10.55 31.41 -31.21
C PRO A 176 11.96 31.73 -31.75
N ARG A 177 13.00 31.76 -30.89
CA ARG A 177 14.39 32.05 -31.27
C ARG A 177 15.28 30.82 -31.41
N ARG A 178 14.75 29.59 -31.46
CA ARG A 178 15.52 28.44 -31.94
C ARG A 178 15.57 28.46 -33.47
N PRO A 179 16.72 28.74 -34.12
CA PRO A 179 16.84 28.53 -35.55
C PRO A 179 16.67 27.03 -35.83
N GLU A 180 15.73 26.69 -36.71
CA GLU A 180 15.59 25.35 -37.26
C GLU A 180 16.92 24.95 -37.92
N MET A 181 17.64 24.00 -37.33
CA MET A 181 18.75 23.34 -38.01
C MET A 181 18.18 22.57 -39.19
N GLN A 182 18.33 23.15 -40.38
CA GLN A 182 17.99 22.53 -41.64
C GLN A 182 18.86 21.28 -41.82
N PRO A 183 18.28 20.10 -42.09
CA PRO A 183 19.05 18.87 -42.20
C PRO A 183 19.97 18.95 -43.42
N SER A 184 21.28 18.90 -43.15
CA SER A 184 22.35 18.74 -44.14
C SER A 184 22.02 17.56 -45.06
N SER A 185 21.71 17.86 -46.31
CA SER A 185 21.53 16.87 -47.36
C SER A 185 22.87 16.22 -47.66
N ARG A 186 22.90 14.90 -47.48
CA ARG A 186 23.96 14.03 -48.00
C ARG A 186 24.16 14.28 -49.50
N ARG A 187 25.41 14.55 -49.89
CA ARG A 187 26.04 14.00 -51.09
C ARG A 187 27.46 13.63 -50.76
#